data_AF-A0AAD4WMN3-F1
#
_entry.id   AF-A0AAD4WMN3-F1
#
_cell.length_a   1.000
_cell.length_b   1.000
_cell.length_c   1.000
_cell.angle_alpha   90.00
_cell.angle_beta   90.00
_cell.angle_gamma   90.00
#
_symmetry.space_group_name_H-M   'P 1'
#
loop_
_entity.id
_entity.type
_entity.pdbx_description
1 polymer ?
#
loop_
_entity_poly.entity_id
_entity_poly.type
_entity_poly.pdbx_seq_one_letter_code
_entity_poly.pdbx_strand_id
1 'polypeptide(L)'
;MAAKLLSDLASGVTCVPSNYVRPVHDHPSLDQVQPSDHSIPLINLHGFDGSRCRGIINQIGLACQNYGFFQVQNHAIEEAVIDNMLKVAREFFHLPESERLAQVFLRRPVEDHKTVHQFQCQN
;
A
#
# COMPACT_ATOMS: atom_id res chain seq x y z
N MET A 1 -18.71 -18.83 -18.10
CA MET A 1 -17.36 -18.33 -18.46
C MET A 1 -16.54 -18.28 -17.18
N ALA A 2 -15.30 -18.78 -17.19
CA ALA A 2 -14.38 -18.60 -16.06
C ALA A 2 -14.09 -17.10 -15.90
N ALA A 3 -14.17 -16.60 -14.67
CA ALA A 3 -13.79 -15.23 -14.36
C ALA A 3 -12.27 -15.13 -14.49
N LYS A 4 -11.78 -14.38 -15.49
CA LYS A 4 -10.36 -14.08 -15.64
C LYS A 4 -9.91 -13.09 -14.57
N LEU A 5 -8.69 -13.25 -14.08
CA LEU A 5 -8.09 -12.31 -13.14
C LEU A 5 -7.80 -10.96 -13.82
N LEU A 6 -7.97 -9.87 -13.07
CA LEU A 6 -7.74 -8.50 -13.54
C LEU A 6 -6.33 -8.27 -14.11
N SER A 7 -5.33 -8.84 -13.45
CA SER A 7 -3.93 -8.81 -13.89
C SER A 7 -3.73 -9.37 -15.31
N ASP A 8 -4.56 -10.34 -15.68
CA ASP A 8 -4.43 -11.08 -16.94
C ASP A 8 -5.28 -10.42 -18.03
N LEU A 9 -6.33 -9.70 -17.63
CA LEU A 9 -7.16 -8.91 -18.53
C LEU A 9 -6.46 -7.63 -19.00
N ALA A 10 -5.68 -6.99 -18.11
CA ALA A 10 -5.07 -5.68 -18.35
C ALA A 10 -4.15 -5.63 -19.58
N SER A 11 -3.49 -6.74 -19.94
CA SER A 11 -2.57 -6.80 -21.09
C SER A 11 -3.27 -6.91 -22.45
N GLY A 12 -4.57 -7.26 -22.47
CA GLY A 12 -5.30 -7.56 -23.70
C GLY A 12 -6.45 -6.58 -24.03
N VAL A 13 -6.70 -5.59 -23.18
CA VAL A 13 -7.80 -4.63 -23.36
C VAL A 13 -7.30 -3.27 -23.80
N THR A 14 -8.01 -2.64 -24.73
CA THR A 14 -7.74 -1.27 -25.20
C THR A 14 -8.55 -0.21 -24.45
N CYS A 15 -9.58 -0.63 -23.72
CA CYS A 15 -10.43 0.23 -22.91
C CYS A 15 -10.78 -0.44 -21.58
N VAL A 16 -11.11 0.37 -20.58
CA VAL A 16 -11.56 -0.11 -19.27
C VAL A 16 -12.95 -0.76 -19.44
N PRO A 17 -13.16 -2.02 -19.03
CA PRO A 17 -14.46 -2.66 -19.11
C PRO A 17 -15.50 -1.91 -18.26
N SER A 18 -16.75 -1.88 -18.72
CA SER A 18 -17.82 -1.06 -18.12
C SER A 18 -18.06 -1.35 -16.64
N ASN A 19 -17.85 -2.59 -16.19
CA ASN A 19 -18.00 -2.99 -14.78
C ASN A 19 -16.88 -2.48 -13.85
N TYR A 20 -15.80 -1.89 -14.39
CA TYR A 20 -14.75 -1.22 -13.64
C TYR A 20 -14.83 0.31 -13.73
N VAL A 21 -15.73 0.85 -14.57
CA VAL A 21 -15.97 2.28 -14.65
C VAL A 21 -16.79 2.70 -13.44
N ARG A 22 -16.20 3.51 -12.56
CA ARG A 22 -16.91 4.06 -11.39
C ARG A 22 -18.00 5.06 -11.83
N PRO A 23 -19.04 5.30 -11.00
CA PRO A 23 -19.98 6.38 -11.23
C PRO A 23 -19.28 7.74 -11.37
N VAL A 24 -19.83 8.65 -12.18
CA VAL A 24 -19.22 9.97 -12.46
C VAL A 24 -18.96 10.78 -11.19
N HIS A 25 -19.81 10.66 -10.17
CA HIS A 25 -19.63 11.35 -8.89
C HIS A 25 -18.46 10.81 -8.04
N ASP A 26 -17.95 9.60 -8.33
CA ASP A 26 -16.76 9.01 -7.70
C ASP A 26 -15.48 9.25 -8.51
N HIS A 27 -15.58 9.98 -9.63
CA HIS A 27 -14.41 10.30 -10.43
C HIS A 27 -13.61 11.39 -9.73
N PRO A 28 -12.28 11.22 -9.59
CA PRO A 28 -11.45 12.27 -9.03
C PRO A 28 -11.52 13.50 -9.95
N SER A 29 -11.91 14.65 -9.39
CA SER A 29 -11.91 15.92 -10.14
C SER A 29 -10.52 16.53 -10.05
N LEU A 30 -9.80 16.55 -11.19
CA LEU A 30 -8.48 17.17 -11.27
C LEU A 30 -8.54 18.68 -11.03
N ASP A 31 -9.68 19.32 -11.36
CA ASP A 31 -9.91 20.75 -11.15
C ASP A 31 -10.02 21.12 -9.66
N GLN A 32 -10.27 20.14 -8.79
CA GLN A 32 -10.32 20.30 -7.34
C GLN A 32 -8.97 20.04 -6.66
N VAL A 33 -7.96 19.58 -7.42
CA VAL A 33 -6.62 19.34 -6.88
C VAL A 33 -5.93 20.68 -6.69
N GLN A 34 -5.93 21.18 -5.46
CA GLN A 34 -5.14 22.35 -5.09
C GLN A 34 -3.70 21.92 -4.79
N PRO A 35 -2.69 22.68 -5.25
CA PRO A 35 -1.34 22.54 -4.72
C PRO A 35 -1.42 22.75 -3.21
N SER A 36 -1.05 21.75 -2.44
CA SER A 36 -1.01 21.85 -0.99
C SER A 36 0.44 21.80 -0.53
N ASP A 37 0.80 22.71 0.37
CA ASP A 37 2.10 22.67 1.07
C ASP A 37 2.12 21.58 2.15
N HIS A 38 0.99 20.86 2.32
CA HIS A 38 0.82 19.80 3.29
C HIS A 38 1.33 18.48 2.74
N SER A 39 2.60 18.17 3.03
CA SER A 39 3.14 16.84 2.79
C SER A 39 2.62 15.85 3.83
N ILE A 40 2.44 14.59 3.41
CA ILE A 40 2.13 13.49 4.33
C ILE A 40 3.24 13.42 5.39
N PRO A 41 2.90 13.31 6.70
CA PRO A 41 3.92 13.25 7.74
C PRO A 41 4.90 12.10 7.51
N LEU A 42 6.20 12.40 7.47
CA LEU A 42 7.28 11.42 7.39
C LEU A 42 8.03 11.37 8.72
N ILE A 43 7.90 10.26 9.45
CA ILE A 43 8.41 10.11 10.81
C ILE A 43 9.71 9.31 10.80
N ASN A 44 10.78 9.88 11.36
CA ASN A 44 12.08 9.22 11.49
C ASN A 44 12.20 8.46 12.82
N LEU A 45 12.21 7.12 12.73
CA LEU A 45 12.22 6.20 13.88
C LEU A 45 13.62 5.94 14.48
N HIS A 46 14.68 6.54 13.95
CA HIS A 46 16.03 6.35 14.49
C HIS A 46 16.12 6.72 15.99
N GLY A 47 16.66 5.86 16.85
CA GLY A 47 16.77 6.13 18.29
C GLY A 47 15.43 6.13 19.04
N PHE A 48 14.40 5.47 18.49
CA PHE A 48 13.13 5.22 19.16
C PHE A 48 13.28 4.43 20.47
N ASP A 49 14.30 3.59 20.56
CA ASP A 49 14.71 2.83 21.74
C ASP A 49 15.47 3.65 22.80
N GLY A 50 15.73 4.94 22.53
CA GLY A 50 16.50 5.82 23.40
C GLY A 50 15.78 7.11 23.80
N SER A 51 16.55 8.18 23.94
CA SER A 51 16.05 9.48 24.43
C SER A 51 15.02 10.14 23.51
N ARG A 52 14.94 9.74 22.23
CA ARG A 52 13.96 10.28 21.27
C ARG A 52 12.58 9.63 21.34
N CYS A 53 12.42 8.52 22.08
CA CYS A 53 11.18 7.75 22.18
C CYS A 53 9.94 8.64 22.36
N ARG A 54 9.94 9.50 23.38
CA ARG A 54 8.82 10.41 23.69
C ARG A 54 8.51 11.39 22.56
N GLY A 55 9.54 11.92 21.88
CA GLY A 55 9.36 12.83 20.77
C GLY A 55 8.73 12.16 19.55
N ILE A 56 9.15 10.92 19.26
CA ILE A 56 8.61 10.13 18.15
C ILE A 56 7.16 9.72 18.43
N ILE A 57 6.83 9.29 19.65
CA ILE A 57 5.45 8.99 20.05
C ILE A 57 4.54 10.21 19.86
N ASN A 58 5.00 11.40 20.26
CA ASN A 58 4.23 12.63 20.04
C ASN A 58 4.02 12.94 18.55
N GLN A 59 5.03 12.73 17.70
CA GLN A 59 4.88 12.90 16.25
C GLN A 59 3.85 11.92 15.66
N ILE A 60 3.87 10.67 16.09
CA ILE A 60 2.88 9.65 15.68
C ILE A 60 1.47 10.09 16.10
N GLY A 61 1.29 10.52 17.36
CA GLY A 61 0.00 10.99 17.86
C GLY A 61 -0.54 12.18 17.08
N LEU A 62 0.30 13.17 16.77
CA LEU A 62 -0.08 14.33 15.95
C LEU A 62 -0.43 13.93 14.51
N ALA A 63 0.31 13.00 13.92
CA ALA A 63 0.01 12.52 12.58
C ALA A 63 -1.32 11.76 12.54
N CYS A 64 -1.59 10.90 13.52
CA CYS A 64 -2.87 10.22 13.66
C CYS A 64 -4.04 11.19 13.85
N GLN A 65 -3.88 12.20 14.71
CA GLN A 65 -4.93 13.17 14.98
C GLN A 65 -5.26 14.06 13.76
N ASN A 66 -4.23 14.51 13.05
CA ASN A 66 -4.39 15.54 12.00
C ASN A 66 -4.56 14.94 10.60
N TYR A 67 -3.97 13.78 10.33
CA TYR A 67 -3.95 13.16 8.99
C TYR A 67 -4.62 11.77 8.96
N GLY A 68 -4.70 11.07 10.10
CA GLY A 68 -5.15 9.68 10.15
C GLY A 68 -4.16 8.69 9.55
N PHE A 69 -3.03 9.16 9.01
CA PHE A 69 -1.94 8.31 8.55
C PHE A 69 -0.59 9.03 8.46
N PHE A 70 0.49 8.27 8.37
CA PHE A 70 1.86 8.77 8.21
C PHE A 70 2.76 7.76 7.49
N GLN A 71 3.91 8.21 7.01
CA GLN A 71 5.01 7.40 6.49
C GLN A 71 6.14 7.33 7.53
N VAL A 72 6.99 6.30 7.44
CA VAL A 72 8.15 6.14 8.33
C VAL A 72 9.45 5.96 7.54
N GLN A 73 10.55 6.43 8.12
CA GLN A 73 11.92 6.17 7.66
C GLN A 73 12.78 5.69 8.83
N ASN A 74 13.91 5.05 8.53
CA ASN A 74 14.82 4.48 9.52
C ASN A 74 14.11 3.50 10.49
N HIS A 75 13.20 2.68 9.97
CA HIS A 75 12.41 1.70 10.71
C HIS A 75 13.17 0.40 11.04
N ALA A 76 14.49 0.36 10.79
CA ALA A 76 15.39 -0.77 11.05
C ALA A 76 15.09 -2.07 10.26
N ILE A 77 14.20 -2.02 9.27
CA ILE A 77 14.01 -3.13 8.32
C ILE A 77 15.01 -2.94 7.20
N GLU A 78 15.84 -3.95 6.95
CA GLU A 78 16.83 -3.93 5.88
C GLU A 78 16.16 -3.80 4.51
N GLU A 79 16.71 -2.93 3.64
CA GLU A 79 16.21 -2.74 2.27
C GLU A 79 16.13 -4.05 1.49
N ALA A 80 17.10 -4.96 1.69
CA ALA A 80 17.12 -6.27 1.07
C ALA A 80 15.87 -7.12 1.39
N VAL A 81 15.29 -6.98 2.59
CA VAL A 81 14.04 -7.68 2.96
C VAL A 81 12.88 -7.15 2.13
N ILE A 82 12.82 -5.82 1.97
CA ILE A 82 11.79 -5.14 1.18
C ILE A 82 11.89 -5.54 -0.29
N ASP A 83 13.09 -5.48 -0.84
CA ASP A 83 13.36 -5.81 -2.23
C ASP A 83 13.03 -7.27 -2.54
N ASN A 84 13.40 -8.19 -1.64
CA ASN A 84 13.07 -9.60 -1.76
C ASN A 84 11.56 -9.84 -1.68
N MET A 85 10.85 -9.17 -0.77
CA MET A 85 9.39 -9.27 -0.67
C MET A 85 8.72 -8.80 -1.98
N LEU A 86 9.12 -7.63 -2.49
CA LEU A 86 8.59 -7.11 -3.75
C LEU A 86 8.96 -7.99 -4.95
N LYS A 87 10.15 -8.59 -4.94
CA LYS A 87 10.59 -9.57 -5.96
C LYS A 87 9.68 -10.79 -5.98
N VAL A 88 9.45 -11.42 -4.82
CA VAL A 88 8.58 -12.59 -4.71
C VAL A 88 7.14 -12.26 -5.11
N ALA A 89 6.62 -11.09 -4.71
CA ALA A 89 5.30 -10.63 -5.13
C ALA A 89 5.20 -10.49 -6.66
N ARG A 90 6.20 -9.88 -7.30
CA ARG A 90 6.27 -9.79 -8.76
C ARG A 90 6.31 -11.17 -9.41
N GLU A 91 7.19 -12.06 -8.96
CA GLU A 91 7.33 -13.42 -9.48
C GLU A 91 5.99 -14.18 -9.40
N PHE A 92 5.29 -14.08 -8.27
CA PHE A 92 3.97 -14.68 -8.09
C PHE A 92 2.95 -14.23 -9.15
N PHE A 93 2.85 -12.91 -9.41
CA PHE A 93 1.90 -12.40 -10.41
C PHE A 93 2.31 -12.69 -11.85
N HIS A 94 3.56 -13.09 -12.12
CA HIS A 94 4.02 -13.56 -13.44
C HIS A 94 3.76 -15.06 -13.68
N LEU A 95 3.38 -15.83 -12.66
CA LEU A 95 3.00 -17.23 -12.82
C LEU A 95 1.70 -17.35 -13.65
N PRO A 96 1.47 -18.50 -14.32
CA PRO A 96 0.20 -18.79 -14.99
C PRO A 96 -1.00 -18.67 -14.04
N GLU A 97 -2.15 -18.24 -14.58
CA GLU A 97 -3.41 -18.07 -13.83
C GLU A 97 -3.76 -19.31 -12.99
N SER A 98 -3.62 -20.51 -13.56
CA SER A 98 -3.91 -21.77 -12.89
C SER A 98 -3.07 -22.00 -11.64
N GLU A 99 -1.78 -21.65 -11.68
CA GLU A 99 -0.87 -21.82 -10.55
C GLU A 99 -1.15 -20.79 -9.44
N ARG A 100 -1.44 -19.54 -9.83
CA ARG A 100 -1.82 -18.49 -8.88
C ARG A 100 -3.11 -18.82 -8.16
N LEU A 101 -4.14 -19.24 -8.90
CA LEU A 101 -5.42 -19.65 -8.32
C LEU A 101 -5.22 -20.83 -7.36
N ALA A 102 -4.45 -21.85 -7.75
CA ALA A 102 -4.15 -22.99 -6.89
C ALA A 102 -3.51 -22.56 -5.55
N GLN A 103 -2.60 -21.58 -5.56
CA GLN A 103 -1.95 -21.08 -4.35
C GLN A 103 -2.87 -20.21 -3.48
N VAL A 104 -3.76 -19.40 -4.09
CA VAL A 104 -4.74 -18.56 -3.37
C VAL A 104 -5.77 -19.43 -2.63
N PHE A 105 -6.22 -20.54 -3.22
CA PHE A 105 -7.18 -21.45 -2.58
C PHE A 105 -6.57 -22.32 -1.47
N LEU A 106 -5.24 -22.42 -1.37
CA LEU A 106 -4.55 -23.26 -0.40
C LEU A 106 -4.00 -22.52 0.83
N ARG A 107 -4.01 -21.17 0.85
CA ARG A 107 -3.46 -20.38 1.97
C ARG A 107 -4.51 -19.47 2.63
N ARG A 108 -4.91 -19.78 3.87
CA ARG A 108 -5.47 -18.79 4.82
C ARG A 108 -4.34 -17.98 5.48
N PRO A 109 -4.67 -16.87 6.15
CA PRO A 109 -4.31 -15.52 5.71
C PRO A 109 -2.79 -15.30 5.66
N VAL A 110 -2.35 -14.60 4.61
CA VAL A 110 -1.02 -13.99 4.59
C VAL A 110 -1.07 -12.83 5.58
N GLU A 111 -0.28 -12.91 6.65
CA GLU A 111 -0.01 -11.78 7.53
C GLU A 111 0.46 -10.61 6.64
N ASP A 112 -0.27 -9.51 6.70
CA ASP A 112 -0.16 -8.35 5.80
C ASP A 112 1.16 -7.61 6.09
N HIS A 113 2.27 -8.07 5.50
CA HIS A 113 3.56 -7.40 5.63
C HIS A 113 3.61 -6.24 4.64
N LYS A 114 3.16 -5.08 5.10
CA LYS A 114 3.15 -3.82 4.35
C LYS A 114 4.58 -3.29 4.19
N THR A 115 4.96 -2.84 3.00
CA THR A 115 6.16 -1.99 2.83
C THR A 115 5.98 -0.90 1.77
N VAL A 116 5.12 0.05 2.08
CA VAL A 116 5.45 1.40 2.55
C VAL A 116 4.43 1.56 3.66
N HIS A 117 4.88 1.73 4.90
CA HIS A 117 3.92 1.75 5.99
C HIS A 117 3.22 3.12 6.02
N GLN A 118 2.29 3.32 5.11
CA GLN A 118 1.18 4.20 5.38
C GLN A 118 0.41 3.55 6.52
N PHE A 119 0.78 3.91 7.74
CA PHE A 119 0.09 3.44 8.93
C PHE A 119 -1.22 4.21 9.00
N GLN A 120 -2.32 3.53 8.74
CA GLN A 120 -3.64 4.09 9.01
C GLN A 120 -3.87 4.02 10.51
N CYS A 121 -4.19 5.15 11.12
CA CYS A 121 -4.58 5.23 12.52
C CYS A 121 -6.06 4.89 12.61
N GLN A 122 -6.40 3.86 13.38
CA GLN A 122 -7.79 3.59 13.77
C GLN A 122 -8.15 4.60 14.87
N ASN A 123 -9.09 5.51 14.58
CA ASN A 123 -9.73 6.35 15.60
C ASN A 123 -10.99 5.67 16.12
#